data_AF-A0ABD0P839-F1
#
_entry.id   AF-A0ABD0P839-F1
#
_cell.length_a   1.000
_cell.length_b   1.000
_cell.length_c   1.000
_cell.angle_alpha   90.00
_cell.angle_beta   90.00
_cell.angle_gamma   90.00
#
_symmetry.space_group_name_H-M   'P 1'
#
loop_
_entity.id
_entity.type
_entity.pdbx_description
1 polymer ?
#
loop_
_entity_poly.entity_id
_entity_poly.type
_entity_poly.pdbx_seq_one_letter_code
_entity_poly.pdbx_strand_id
1 'polypeptide(L)'
;DSLGGNSRTAMVATVSPAADNYDETLSTLRYADRAKSIVNHAVVNEDPNARIIRELREEVEKLRDQLTQAESMKAPELKERLEESEKLIQEMTVTWEEKLRKTEEIAQ
;
A
#
# COMPACT_ATOMS: atom_id res chain seq x y z
N ASP A 1 1.19 -7.37 12.70
CA ASP A 1 2.42 -6.59 12.89
C ASP A 1 2.10 -5.27 13.59
N SER A 2 1.52 -5.35 14.79
CA SER A 2 0.77 -4.21 15.38
C SER A 2 1.47 -3.56 16.57
N LEU A 3 2.56 -4.13 17.09
CA LEU A 3 3.34 -3.54 18.18
C LEU A 3 4.82 -3.63 17.77
N GLY A 4 5.47 -2.48 17.56
CA GLY A 4 6.85 -2.38 17.09
C GLY A 4 7.05 -2.62 15.58
N GLY A 5 5.98 -2.71 14.81
CA GLY A 5 6.00 -3.13 13.40
C GLY A 5 5.52 -2.08 12.40
N ASN A 6 5.21 -2.53 11.18
CA ASN A 6 4.63 -1.71 10.13
C ASN A 6 3.11 -1.56 10.30
N SER A 7 2.72 -0.74 11.28
CA SER A 7 1.32 -0.43 11.53
C SER A 7 1.15 0.92 12.23
N ARG A 8 0.06 1.63 11.87
CA ARG A 8 -0.40 2.79 12.64
C ARG A 8 -1.34 2.28 13.73
N THR A 9 -0.82 2.21 14.95
CA THR A 9 -1.53 1.58 16.06
C THR A 9 -1.99 2.61 17.07
N ALA A 10 -3.25 2.47 17.50
CA ALA A 10 -3.83 3.24 18.59
C ALA A 10 -4.32 2.27 19.67
N MET A 11 -4.13 2.65 20.94
CA MET A 11 -4.68 1.95 22.09
C MET A 11 -5.76 2.82 22.73
N VAL A 12 -6.93 2.25 22.99
CA VAL A 12 -7.98 2.89 23.78
C VAL A 12 -8.06 2.17 25.12
N ALA A 13 -7.68 2.88 26.19
CA ALA A 13 -7.78 2.38 27.55
C ALA A 13 -9.13 2.79 28.14
N THR A 14 -10.05 1.84 28.32
CA THR A 14 -11.32 2.06 28.99
C THR A 14 -11.19 1.77 30.48
N VAL A 15 -11.66 2.68 31.32
CA VAL A 15 -11.55 2.59 32.79
C VAL A 15 -12.87 2.91 33.47
N SER A 16 -13.08 2.35 34.66
CA SER A 16 -14.26 2.61 35.47
C SER A 16 -14.00 3.78 36.43
N PRO A 17 -14.93 4.73 36.60
CA PRO A 17 -14.77 5.83 37.56
C PRO A 17 -15.06 5.41 39.01
N ALA A 18 -15.57 4.20 39.25
CA ALA A 18 -15.93 3.75 40.59
C ALA A 18 -14.68 3.45 41.44
N ALA A 19 -14.71 3.89 42.71
CA ALA A 19 -13.60 3.70 43.65
C ALA A 19 -13.26 2.22 43.90
N ASP A 20 -14.26 1.33 43.83
CA ASP A 20 -14.07 -0.11 44.00
C ASP A 20 -13.18 -0.73 42.90
N ASN A 21 -13.03 -0.04 41.75
CA ASN A 21 -12.18 -0.47 40.63
C ASN A 21 -10.83 0.28 40.59
N TYR A 22 -10.41 0.90 41.70
CA TYR A 22 -9.20 1.72 41.74
C TYR A 22 -7.95 0.95 41.28
N ASP A 23 -7.72 -0.25 41.81
CA ASP A 23 -6.51 -1.04 41.51
C ASP A 23 -6.45 -1.50 40.05
N GLU A 24 -7.60 -1.91 39.48
CA GLU A 24 -7.71 -2.29 38.06
C GLU A 24 -7.56 -1.08 37.13
N THR A 25 -8.14 0.06 37.51
CA THR A 25 -8.00 1.32 36.77
C THR A 25 -6.55 1.77 36.75
N LEU A 26 -5.86 1.72 37.90
CA LEU A 26 -4.45 2.05 37.99
C LEU A 26 -3.58 1.12 37.15
N SER A 27 -3.87 -0.18 37.15
CA SER A 27 -3.17 -1.19 36.35
C SER A 27 -3.34 -0.93 34.85
N THR A 28 -4.57 -0.60 34.42
CA THR A 28 -4.89 -0.24 33.03
C THR A 28 -4.14 1.02 32.58
N LEU A 29 -4.12 2.06 33.42
CA LEU A 29 -3.40 3.31 33.12
C LEU A 29 -1.89 3.09 33.03
N ARG A 30 -1.30 2.30 33.95
CA ARG A 30 0.13 1.93 33.90
C ARG A 30 0.48 1.14 32.65
N TYR A 31 -0.42 0.29 32.17
CA TYR A 31 -0.21 -0.42 30.91
C TYR A 31 -0.28 0.54 29.71
N ALA A 32 -1.26 1.45 29.68
CA ALA A 32 -1.39 2.46 28.64
C ALA A 32 -0.15 3.39 28.57
N ASP A 33 0.40 3.78 29.72
CA ASP A 33 1.63 4.58 29.81
C ASP A 33 2.83 3.85 29.21
N ARG A 34 2.99 2.55 29.50
CA ARG A 34 4.03 1.72 28.86
C ARG A 34 3.79 1.54 27.35
N ALA A 35 2.55 1.30 26.94
CA ALA A 35 2.19 1.10 25.54
C ALA A 35 2.47 2.34 24.69
N LYS A 36 2.32 3.54 25.25
CA LYS A 36 2.70 4.82 24.60
C LYS A 36 4.19 4.86 24.20
N SER A 37 5.06 4.13 24.90
CA SER A 37 6.49 4.11 24.63
C SER A 37 6.88 3.18 23.47
N ILE A 38 5.93 2.41 22.92
CA ILE A 38 6.17 1.53 21.79
C ILE A 38 6.24 2.36 20.50
N VAL A 39 7.40 2.30 19.82
CA VAL A 39 7.62 3.01 18.56
C VAL A 39 7.37 2.05 17.40
N ASN A 40 6.38 2.38 16.57
CA ASN A 40 6.10 1.68 15.33
C ASN A 40 6.80 2.35 14.14
N HIS A 41 7.16 1.56 13.14
CA HIS A 41 7.76 2.01 11.88
C HIS A 41 6.79 1.74 10.74
N ALA A 42 5.73 2.56 10.66
CA ALA A 42 4.72 2.42 9.62
C ALA A 42 5.23 2.96 8.28
N VAL A 43 5.20 2.10 7.25
CA VAL A 43 5.57 2.39 5.87
C VAL A 43 4.34 2.19 4.98
N VAL A 44 4.26 2.94 3.88
CA VAL A 44 3.20 2.72 2.89
C VAL A 44 3.40 1.35 2.26
N ASN A 45 2.41 0.47 2.46
CA ASN A 45 2.39 -0.83 1.82
C ASN A 45 1.97 -0.63 0.36
N GLU A 46 2.95 -0.57 -0.54
CA GLU A 46 2.67 -0.65 -1.97
C GLU A 46 2.32 -2.10 -2.30
N ASP A 47 1.17 -2.31 -2.92
CA ASP A 47 0.84 -3.60 -3.51
C ASP A 47 1.93 -3.94 -4.55
N PRO A 48 2.45 -5.18 -4.59
CA PRO A 48 3.43 -5.58 -5.59
C PRO A 48 2.99 -5.21 -7.01
N ASN A 49 1.68 -5.27 -7.29
CA ASN A 49 1.11 -4.89 -8.56
C ASN A 49 1.14 -3.37 -8.78
N ALA A 50 0.82 -2.58 -7.75
CA ALA A 50 0.89 -1.12 -7.84
C ALA A 50 2.33 -0.63 -8.05
N ARG A 51 3.32 -1.29 -7.42
CA ARG A 51 4.73 -1.02 -7.63
C ARG A 51 5.15 -1.36 -9.07
N ILE A 52 4.81 -2.55 -9.56
CA ILE A 52 5.09 -2.97 -10.95
C ILE A 52 4.45 -2.02 -11.95
N ILE A 53 3.17 -1.64 -11.75
CA ILE A 53 2.49 -0.69 -12.64
C ILE A 53 3.18 0.68 -12.63
N ARG A 54 3.65 1.18 -11.48
CA ARG A 54 4.41 2.44 -11.42
C ARG A 54 5.72 2.33 -12.19
N GLU A 55 6.49 1.28 -11.93
CA GLU A 55 7.78 1.03 -12.61
C GLU A 55 7.60 0.89 -14.12
N LEU A 56 6.61 0.12 -14.57
CA LEU A 56 6.29 -0.04 -16.00
C LEU A 56 5.82 1.28 -16.62
N ARG A 57 5.03 2.11 -15.91
CA ARG A 57 4.63 3.44 -16.40
C ARG A 57 5.82 4.38 -16.52
N GLU A 58 6.73 4.39 -15.57
CA GLU A 58 7.97 5.16 -15.63
C GLU A 58 8.89 4.68 -16.77
N GLU A 59 8.97 3.37 -17.00
CA GLU A 59 9.73 2.79 -18.10
C GLU A 59 9.10 3.14 -19.46
N VAL A 60 7.77 3.05 -19.59
CA VAL A 60 7.02 3.51 -20.76
C VAL A 60 7.32 4.98 -21.07
N GLU A 61 7.29 5.86 -20.07
CA GLU A 61 7.55 7.29 -20.28
C GLU A 61 9.00 7.54 -20.71
N LYS A 62 9.98 6.91 -20.04
CA LYS A 62 11.39 6.99 -20.46
C LYS A 62 11.61 6.46 -21.88
N LEU A 63 10.96 5.35 -22.23
CA LEU A 63 11.06 4.77 -23.57
C LEU A 63 10.41 5.68 -24.61
N ARG A 64 9.29 6.34 -24.31
CA ARG A 64 8.66 7.34 -25.17
C ARG A 64 9.53 8.57 -25.37
N ASP A 65 10.16 9.07 -24.32
CA ASP A 65 11.12 10.18 -24.38
C ASP A 65 12.37 9.80 -25.20
N GLN A 66 12.88 8.58 -25.01
CA GLN A 66 13.98 8.06 -25.82
C GLN A 66 13.57 7.84 -27.26
N LEU A 67 12.36 7.38 -27.55
CA LEU A 67 11.87 7.20 -28.92
C LEU A 67 11.68 8.54 -29.63
N THR A 68 11.17 9.56 -28.96
CA THR A 68 11.06 10.91 -29.52
C THR A 68 12.43 11.56 -29.75
N GLN A 69 13.42 11.31 -28.89
CA GLN A 69 14.81 11.70 -29.16
C GLN A 69 15.47 10.83 -30.24
N ALA A 70 15.12 9.55 -30.33
CA ALA A 70 15.65 8.56 -31.26
C ALA A 70 14.81 8.43 -32.54
N GLU A 71 13.87 9.33 -32.83
CA GLU A 71 13.36 9.51 -34.20
C GLU A 71 14.50 9.89 -35.18
N SER A 72 15.68 10.22 -34.65
CA SER A 72 16.95 10.28 -35.38
C SER A 72 17.56 8.90 -35.76
N MET A 73 17.24 7.79 -35.09
CA MET A 73 17.79 6.45 -35.36
C MET A 73 16.78 5.33 -35.02
N LYS A 74 16.20 4.74 -36.07
CA LYS A 74 15.19 3.66 -36.02
C LYS A 74 15.64 2.45 -35.17
N ALA A 75 15.14 2.35 -33.94
CA ALA A 75 15.32 1.17 -33.07
C ALA A 75 13.98 0.41 -32.90
N PRO A 76 13.73 -0.66 -33.68
CA PRO A 76 12.50 -1.46 -33.59
C PRO A 76 12.33 -2.17 -32.24
N GLU A 77 13.43 -2.52 -31.58
CA GLU A 77 13.46 -3.23 -30.30
C GLU A 77 12.85 -2.44 -29.14
N LEU A 78 12.95 -1.10 -29.17
CA LEU A 78 12.33 -0.23 -28.16
C LEU A 78 10.81 -0.14 -28.31
N LYS A 79 10.28 -0.29 -29.53
CA LYS A 79 8.83 -0.30 -29.78
C LYS A 79 8.18 -1.58 -29.27
N GLU A 80 8.83 -2.72 -29.48
CA GLU A 80 8.34 -4.03 -29.03
C GLU A 80 8.29 -4.09 -27.50
N ARG A 81 9.33 -3.64 -26.80
CA ARG A 81 9.35 -3.56 -25.33
C ARG A 81 8.29 -2.61 -24.77
N LEU A 82 8.00 -1.51 -25.47
CA LEU A 82 6.94 -0.58 -25.07
C LEU A 82 5.56 -1.25 -25.13
N GLU A 83 5.28 -1.96 -26.22
CA GLU A 83 4.01 -2.66 -26.44
C GLU A 83 3.80 -3.82 -25.45
N GLU A 84 4.86 -4.56 -25.13
CA GLU A 84 4.84 -5.59 -24.08
C GLU A 84 4.52 -5.00 -22.69
N SER A 85 5.16 -3.87 -22.34
CA SER A 85 4.93 -3.18 -21.07
C SER A 85 3.48 -2.64 -20.95
N GLU A 86 2.94 -2.07 -22.03
CA GLU A 86 1.55 -1.57 -22.06
C GLU A 86 0.53 -2.72 -21.89
N LYS A 87 0.78 -3.87 -22.53
CA LYS A 87 -0.07 -5.06 -22.41
C LYS A 87 -0.10 -5.60 -20.98
N LEU A 88 1.05 -5.68 -20.32
CA LEU A 88 1.17 -6.09 -18.91
C LEU A 88 0.36 -5.18 -17.97
N ILE A 89 0.42 -3.86 -18.17
CA ILE A 89 -0.36 -2.90 -17.39
C ILE A 89 -1.87 -3.15 -17.56
N GLN A 90 -2.31 -3.40 -18.80
CA GLN A 90 -3.73 -3.61 -19.11
C GLN A 90 -4.27 -4.90 -18.46
N GLU A 91 -3.53 -6.00 -18.55
CA GLU A 91 -3.89 -7.29 -17.94
C GLU A 91 -4.01 -7.20 -16.41
N MET A 92 -3.07 -6.50 -15.77
CA MET A 92 -3.10 -6.27 -14.32
C MET A 92 -4.23 -5.34 -13.87
N THR A 93 -4.71 -4.45 -14.73
CA THR A 93 -5.81 -3.52 -14.40
C THR A 93 -7.18 -4.23 -14.49
N VAL A 94 -7.38 -5.07 -15.50
CA VAL A 94 -8.62 -5.86 -15.67
C VAL A 94 -8.87 -6.78 -14.47
N THR A 95 -7.81 -7.39 -13.94
CA THR A 95 -7.91 -8.25 -12.74
C THR A 95 -8.35 -7.49 -11.48
N TRP A 96 -8.10 -6.18 -11.39
CA TRP A 96 -8.62 -5.33 -10.32
C TRP A 96 -10.10 -4.98 -10.51
N GLU A 97 -10.53 -4.67 -11.73
CA GLU A 97 -11.94 -4.39 -12.04
C GLU A 97 -12.85 -5.59 -11.74
N GLU A 98 -12.39 -6.80 -12.07
CA GLU A 98 -13.11 -8.03 -11.74
C GLU A 98 -13.21 -8.29 -10.24
N LYS A 99 -12.15 -8.00 -9.48
CA LYS A 99 -12.17 -8.07 -8.01
C LYS A 99 -13.13 -7.05 -7.41
N LEU A 100 -13.19 -5.84 -7.97
CA LEU A 100 -14.09 -4.79 -7.54
C LEU A 100 -15.55 -5.22 -7.75
N ARG A 101 -15.89 -5.72 -8.95
CA ARG A 101 -17.23 -6.20 -9.27
C ARG A 101 -17.70 -7.31 -8.32
N LYS A 102 -16.83 -8.29 -8.02
CA LYS A 102 -17.13 -9.34 -7.03
C LYS A 102 -17.38 -8.78 -5.63
N THR A 103 -16.68 -7.72 -5.25
CA THR A 103 -16.86 -7.09 -3.92
C THR A 103 -18.20 -6.35 -3.85
N GLU A 104 -18.62 -5.71 -4.95
CA GLU A 104 -19.93 -5.06 -5.08
C GLU A 104 -21.09 -6.06 -5.09
N GLU A 105 -20.95 -7.20 -5.80
CA GLU A 105 -21.95 -8.27 -5.83
C GLU A 105 -22.22 -8.89 -4.44
N ILE A 106 -21.21 -8.94 -3.57
CA ILE A 106 -21.35 -9.44 -2.17
C ILE A 106 -22.03 -8.41 -1.27
N ALA A 107 -21.92 -7.13 -1.59
CA ALA A 107 -22.48 -6.04 -0.78
C ALA A 107 -23.97 -5.78 -1.04
N GLN A 108 -24.57 -6.44 -2.03
CA GLN A 108 -25.95 -6.26 -2.50
C GLN A 108 -26.87 -7.38 -2.04
#